data_AF-A0A7S2D6H0-F1
#
_entry.id   AF-A0A7S2D6H0-F1
#
_cell.length_a   1.000
_cell.length_b   1.000
_cell.length_c   1.000
_cell.angle_alpha   90.00
_cell.angle_beta   90.00
_cell.angle_gamma   90.00
#
_symmetry.space_group_name_H-M   'P 1'
#
loop_
_entity.id
_entity.type
_entity.pdbx_description
1 polymer ?
#
loop_
_entity_poly.entity_id
_entity_poly.type
_entity_poly.pdbx_seq_one_letter_code
_entity_poly.pdbx_strand_id
1 'polypeptide(L)'
;LLLVINHYVGCLWYLIGKSHDGSDTWVVYHNIADADWVYKYLTAFHWGVTQFAPASMHIQPQNTVERAYAIIVVVFALVGFSYVVGSITGSLTQLRSMSEDTYKQ
;
A
#
# COMPACT_ATOMS: atom_id res chain seq x y z
N LEU A 1 -2.71 -4.36 11.21
CA LEU A 1 -3.70 -4.17 10.13
C LEU A 1 -3.04 -3.66 8.85
N LEU A 2 -2.39 -2.49 8.86
CA LEU A 2 -1.77 -1.89 7.67
C LEU A 2 -0.76 -2.80 6.93
N LEU A 3 0.14 -3.47 7.66
CA LEU A 3 1.13 -4.37 7.06
C LEU A 3 0.48 -5.58 6.37
N VAL A 4 -0.56 -6.13 6.98
CA VAL A 4 -1.31 -7.28 6.45
C VAL A 4 -2.07 -6.88 5.19
N ILE A 5 -2.73 -5.72 5.19
CA ILE A 5 -3.40 -5.18 4.00
C ILE A 5 -2.38 -4.95 2.87
N ASN A 6 -1.24 -4.35 3.18
CA ASN A 6 -0.18 -4.11 2.20
C ASN A 6 0.43 -5.41 1.65
N HIS A 7 0.49 -6.48 2.44
CA HIS A 7 0.88 -7.80 1.94
C HIS A 7 -0.10 -8.30 0.88
N TYR A 8 -1.42 -8.23 1.13
CA TYR A 8 -2.41 -8.64 0.13
C TYR A 8 -2.40 -7.74 -1.11
N VAL A 9 -2.28 -6.41 -0.92
CA VAL A 9 -2.16 -5.46 -2.03
C VAL A 9 -0.92 -5.74 -2.88
N GLY A 10 0.25 -5.89 -2.26
CA GLY A 10 1.49 -6.20 -2.98
C GLY A 10 1.45 -7.56 -3.67
N CYS A 11 0.91 -8.59 -3.04
CA CYS A 11 0.76 -9.91 -3.64
C CYS A 11 -0.18 -9.88 -4.86
N LEU A 12 -1.31 -9.18 -4.78
CA LEU A 12 -2.23 -8.99 -5.90
C LEU A 12 -1.59 -8.18 -7.03
N TRP A 13 -0.84 -7.11 -6.70
CA TRP A 13 -0.07 -6.34 -7.68
C TRP A 13 0.93 -7.19 -8.46
N TYR A 14 1.64 -8.09 -7.76
CA TYR A 14 2.54 -9.03 -8.39
C TYR A 14 1.81 -10.08 -9.24
N LEU A 15 0.67 -10.61 -8.77
CA LEU A 15 -0.13 -11.56 -9.54
C LEU A 15 -0.66 -10.94 -10.84
N ILE A 16 -1.10 -9.69 -10.81
CA ILE A 16 -1.51 -8.94 -12.01
C ILE A 16 -0.31 -8.76 -12.95
N GLY A 17 0.85 -8.32 -12.43
CA GLY A 17 2.06 -8.15 -13.24
C GLY A 17 2.63 -9.45 -13.82
N LYS A 18 2.32 -10.60 -13.22
CA LYS A 18 2.67 -11.93 -13.75
C LYS A 18 1.70 -12.39 -14.86
N SER A 19 0.46 -11.92 -14.83
CA SER A 19 -0.58 -12.36 -15.78
C SER A 19 -0.39 -11.63 -17.11
N HIS A 20 0.39 -12.25 -17.99
CA HIS A 20 0.81 -11.67 -19.26
C HIS A 20 -0.12 -12.13 -20.40
N ASP A 21 -1.26 -11.47 -20.57
CA ASP A 21 -2.21 -11.69 -21.68
C ASP A 21 -1.74 -10.99 -22.99
N GLY A 22 -0.44 -10.94 -23.23
CA GLY A 22 0.16 -10.32 -24.42
C GLY A 22 0.30 -8.79 -24.35
N SER A 23 0.14 -8.18 -23.17
CA SER A 23 0.42 -6.77 -22.92
C SER A 23 1.61 -6.61 -21.97
N ASP A 24 2.44 -5.58 -22.19
CA ASP A 24 3.57 -5.28 -21.31
C ASP A 24 3.05 -5.01 -19.88
N THR A 25 3.61 -5.72 -18.92
CA THR A 25 3.35 -5.55 -17.49
C THR A 25 4.50 -4.80 -16.84
N TRP A 26 4.28 -4.27 -15.63
CA TRP A 26 5.37 -3.62 -14.87
C TRP A 26 6.57 -4.56 -14.63
N VAL A 27 6.32 -5.87 -14.53
CA VAL A 27 7.37 -6.89 -14.33
C VAL A 27 8.26 -7.02 -15.56
N VAL A 28 7.65 -7.03 -16.75
CA VAL A 28 8.37 -7.12 -18.04
C VAL A 28 9.05 -5.80 -18.37
N TYR A 29 8.33 -4.68 -18.25
CA TYR A 29 8.83 -3.34 -18.57
C TYR A 29 10.09 -2.96 -17.77
N HIS A 30 10.13 -3.28 -16.48
CA HIS A 30 11.28 -3.03 -15.63
C HIS A 30 12.37 -4.12 -15.70
N ASN A 31 12.23 -5.13 -16.57
CA ASN A 31 13.17 -6.25 -16.73
C ASN A 31 13.47 -6.99 -15.42
N ILE A 32 12.48 -7.12 -14.55
CA ILE A 32 12.62 -7.79 -13.24
C ILE A 32 12.00 -9.19 -13.26
N ALA A 33 11.57 -9.68 -14.43
CA ALA A 33 10.98 -11.01 -14.61
C ALA A 33 11.92 -12.14 -14.13
N ASP A 34 13.24 -11.97 -14.29
CA ASP A 34 14.26 -12.94 -13.88
C ASP A 34 14.90 -12.64 -12.51
N ALA A 35 14.49 -11.56 -11.84
CA ALA A 35 14.99 -11.21 -10.52
C ALA A 35 14.59 -12.25 -9.46
N ASP A 36 15.31 -12.27 -8.33
CA ASP A 36 14.97 -13.15 -7.22
C ASP A 36 13.55 -12.89 -6.68
N TRP A 37 12.93 -13.93 -6.12
CA TRP A 37 11.58 -13.83 -5.57
C TRP A 37 11.49 -12.76 -4.48
N VAL A 38 12.50 -12.66 -3.62
CA VAL A 38 12.52 -11.68 -2.53
C VAL A 38 12.52 -10.26 -3.09
N TYR A 39 13.28 -10.02 -4.16
CA TYR A 39 13.32 -8.73 -4.82
C TYR A 39 11.96 -8.35 -5.44
N LYS A 40 11.31 -9.29 -6.12
CA LYS A 40 9.97 -9.09 -6.70
C LYS A 40 8.93 -8.80 -5.63
N TYR A 41 8.95 -9.56 -4.54
CA TYR A 41 8.06 -9.38 -3.40
C TYR A 41 8.24 -8.03 -2.73
N LEU A 42 9.48 -7.67 -2.39
CA LEU A 42 9.78 -6.38 -1.75
C LEU A 42 9.42 -5.20 -2.65
N THR A 43 9.64 -5.33 -3.96
CA THR A 43 9.24 -4.31 -4.93
C THR A 43 7.73 -4.14 -4.96
N ALA A 44 6.97 -5.23 -5.05
CA ALA A 44 5.51 -5.18 -5.07
C ALA A 44 4.91 -4.71 -3.74
N PHE A 45 5.50 -5.12 -2.62
CA PHE A 45 5.12 -4.68 -1.27
C PHE A 45 5.41 -3.19 -1.08
N HIS A 46 6.59 -2.71 -1.50
CA HIS A 46 6.95 -1.30 -1.43
C HIS A 46 6.00 -0.45 -2.29
N TRP A 47 5.62 -0.94 -3.49
CA TRP A 47 4.58 -0.29 -4.30
C TRP A 47 3.25 -0.17 -3.55
N GLY A 48 2.80 -1.23 -2.88
CA GLY A 48 1.59 -1.16 -2.05
C GLY A 48 1.71 -0.09 -0.97
N VAL A 49 2.82 -0.08 -0.23
CA VAL A 49 3.07 0.87 0.87
C VAL A 49 3.05 2.32 0.40
N THR A 50 3.61 2.60 -0.78
CA THR A 50 3.63 3.97 -1.33
C THR A 50 2.24 4.50 -1.64
N GLN A 51 1.25 3.64 -1.88
CA GLN A 51 -0.15 4.06 -2.09
C GLN A 51 -0.79 4.56 -0.79
N PHE A 52 -0.38 4.02 0.36
CA PHE A 52 -0.89 4.40 1.69
C PHE A 52 -0.17 5.59 2.31
N ALA A 53 1.11 5.80 1.98
CA ALA A 53 1.95 6.88 2.53
C ALA A 53 2.24 8.01 1.53
N PRO A 54 1.36 8.22 0.54
CA PRO A 54 1.62 8.92 -0.73
C PRO A 54 3.10 9.20 -1.04
N ALA A 55 3.82 8.17 -1.48
CA ALA A 55 5.23 8.28 -1.86
C ALA A 55 5.41 8.04 -3.36
N SER A 56 6.42 8.66 -3.97
CA SER A 56 6.76 8.39 -5.36
C SER A 56 7.52 7.07 -5.48
N MET A 57 7.25 6.34 -6.55
CA MET A 57 7.96 5.10 -6.88
C MET A 57 8.15 4.98 -8.38
N HIS A 58 9.26 4.36 -8.79
CA HIS A 58 9.56 4.13 -10.19
C HIS A 58 8.62 3.10 -10.85
N ILE A 59 8.09 2.15 -10.08
CA ILE A 59 7.16 1.13 -10.57
C ILE A 59 5.78 1.75 -10.79
N GLN A 60 5.34 1.77 -12.04
CA GLN A 60 4.06 2.34 -12.47
C GLN A 60 3.29 1.33 -13.33
N PRO A 61 1.95 1.39 -13.37
CA PRO A 61 1.14 0.54 -14.24
C PRO A 61 1.48 0.77 -15.71
N GLN A 62 1.69 -0.32 -16.45
CA GLN A 62 2.06 -0.32 -17.87
C GLN A 62 0.89 -0.70 -18.80
N ASN A 63 -0.19 -1.24 -18.24
CA ASN A 63 -1.40 -1.60 -19.00
C ASN A 63 -2.68 -1.18 -18.26
N THR A 64 -3.81 -1.30 -18.96
CA THR A 64 -5.13 -0.87 -18.46
C THR A 64 -5.58 -1.63 -17.21
N VAL A 65 -5.26 -2.92 -17.10
CA VAL A 65 -5.64 -3.76 -15.95
C VAL A 65 -4.89 -3.34 -14.69
N GLU A 66 -3.56 -3.20 -14.81
CA GLU A 66 -2.71 -2.66 -13.75
C GLU A 66 -3.17 -1.27 -13.32
N ARG A 67 -3.54 -0.40 -14.28
CA ARG A 67 -3.99 0.96 -14.00
C ARG A 67 -5.34 0.98 -13.28
N ALA A 68 -6.29 0.13 -13.67
CA ALA A 68 -7.57 -0.01 -12.99
C ALA A 68 -7.38 -0.49 -11.54
N TYR A 69 -6.51 -1.48 -11.33
CA TYR A 69 -6.16 -1.95 -10.00
C TYR A 69 -5.51 -0.85 -9.15
N ALA A 70 -4.55 -0.11 -9.71
CA ALA A 70 -3.89 1.00 -9.01
C ALA A 70 -4.89 2.07 -8.54
N ILE A 71 -5.85 2.45 -9.40
CA ILE A 71 -6.91 3.40 -9.02
C ILE A 71 -7.73 2.89 -7.83
N ILE A 72 -8.13 1.61 -7.86
CA ILE A 72 -8.88 0.99 -6.77
C ILE A 72 -8.08 1.03 -5.48
N VAL A 73 -6.79 0.62 -5.52
CA VAL A 73 -5.91 0.62 -4.35
C VAL A 73 -5.75 2.02 -3.76
N VAL A 74 -5.53 3.05 -4.58
CA VAL A 74 -5.38 4.43 -4.10
C VAL A 74 -6.62 4.93 -3.36
N VAL A 75 -7.82 4.61 -3.87
CA VAL A 75 -9.08 4.98 -3.18
C VAL A 75 -9.19 4.27 -1.82
N PHE A 76 -8.92 2.97 -1.75
CA PHE A 76 -8.91 2.24 -0.48
C PHE A 76 -7.82 2.73 0.48
N ALA A 77 -6.65 3.08 -0.05
CA ALA A 77 -5.53 3.57 0.72
C ALA A 77 -5.83 4.93 1.37
N LEU A 78 -6.54 5.83 0.67
CA LEU A 78 -6.99 7.10 1.22
C LEU A 78 -7.93 6.91 2.43
N VAL A 79 -8.88 5.98 2.32
CA VAL A 79 -9.81 5.65 3.42
C VAL A 79 -9.04 5.00 4.59
N GLY A 80 -8.16 4.05 4.29
CA GLY A 80 -7.34 3.38 5.29
C GLY A 80 -6.40 4.31 6.04
N PHE A 81 -5.77 5.25 5.34
CA PHE A 81 -4.90 6.27 5.93
C PHE A 81 -5.69 7.19 6.87
N SER A 82 -6.85 7.67 6.43
CA SER A 82 -7.75 8.51 7.24
C SER A 82 -8.19 7.80 8.53
N TYR A 83 -8.52 6.51 8.44
CA TYR A 83 -8.88 5.69 9.60
C TYR A 83 -7.74 5.60 10.63
N VAL A 84 -6.51 5.37 10.17
CA VAL A 84 -5.33 5.25 11.05
C VAL A 84 -5.06 6.56 11.78
N VAL A 85 -5.09 7.69 11.06
CA VAL A 85 -4.91 9.03 11.65
C VAL A 85 -6.01 9.30 12.67
N GLY A 86 -7.26 8.97 12.35
CA GLY A 86 -8.39 9.12 13.27
C GLY A 86 -8.24 8.28 14.54
N SER A 87 -7.81 7.02 14.42
CA SER A 87 -7.59 6.13 15.56
C SER A 87 -6.46 6.62 16.48
N ILE A 88 -5.35 7.10 15.91
CA ILE A 88 -4.24 7.70 16.67
C ILE A 88 -4.73 8.95 17.40
N THR A 89 -5.42 9.84 16.70
CA THR A 89 -5.94 11.10 17.27
C THR A 89 -6.93 10.84 18.41
N GLY A 90 -7.84 9.88 18.23
CA GLY A 90 -8.78 9.47 19.27
C GLY A 90 -8.06 8.90 20.51
N SER A 91 -7.07 8.04 20.29
CA SER A 91 -6.27 7.47 21.39
C SER A 91 -5.48 8.53 22.15
N LEU A 92 -4.87 9.50 21.45
CA LEU A 92 -4.16 10.62 22.07
C LEU A 92 -5.11 11.54 22.86
N THR A 93 -6.33 11.74 22.35
CA THR A 93 -7.35 12.54 23.04
C THR A 93 -7.77 11.87 24.35
N GLN A 94 -8.00 10.56 24.32
CA GLN A 94 -8.33 9.77 25.51
C GLN A 94 -7.18 9.76 26.54
N LEU A 95 -5.92 9.65 26.09
CA LEU A 95 -4.76 9.73 26.98
C LEU A 95 -4.63 11.11 27.65
N ARG A 96 -4.91 12.19 26.91
CA ARG A 96 -4.89 13.56 27.46
C ARG A 96 -5.99 13.76 28.51
N SER A 97 -7.21 13.28 28.27
CA SER A 97 -8.29 13.41 29.25
C SER A 97 -7.98 12.66 30.55
N MET A 98 -7.40 11.45 30.47
CA MET A 98 -6.96 10.70 31.66
C MET A 98 -5.87 11.43 32.45
N SER A 99 -4.95 12.10 31.76
CA SER A 99 -3.87 12.88 32.40
C SER A 99 -4.41 14.12 33.12
N GLU A 100 -5.41 14.79 32.54
CA GLU A 100 -6.09 15.94 33.17
C GLU A 100 -6.92 15.53 34.39
N ASP A 101 -7.62 14.39 34.34
CA ASP A 101 -8.39 13.87 35.47
C ASP A 101 -7.50 13.49 36.65
N THR A 102 -6.30 12.97 36.37
CA THR A 102 -5.29 12.64 37.41
C THR A 102 -4.74 13.89 38.10
N TYR A 103 -4.63 15.03 37.39
CA TYR A 103 -4.12 16.28 37.97
C TYR A 103 -5.17 17.04 38.80
N LYS A 104 -6.45 16.76 38.59
CA LYS A 104 -7.57 17.39 39.33
C LYS A 104 -7.91 16.68 40.65
N GLN A 105 -7.33 15.50 40.89
CA GLN A 105 -7.43 14.75 42.16
C GLN A 105 -6.28 15.11 43.09
#